data_AF-A0AA96YXE9-F1
#
_entry.id   AF-A0AA96YXE9-F1
#
_cell.length_a   1.000
_cell.length_b   1.000
_cell.length_c   1.000
_cell.angle_alpha   90.00
_cell.angle_beta   90.00
_cell.angle_gamma   90.00
#
_symmetry.space_group_name_H-M   'P 1'
#
loop_
_entity.id
_entity.type
_entity.pdbx_description
1 polymer ?
#
loop_
_entity_poly.entity_id
_entity_poly.type
_entity_poly.pdbx_seq_one_letter_code
_entity_poly.pdbx_strand_id
1 'polypeptide(L)' 'MILLNLTLTPANTSNQNAMWKSSDTAKATVNSTGQVTLKAAGKVTITATVDGVTVNSVITINEKANNG' A
#
# COMPACT_ATOMS: atom_id res chain seq x y z
N MET A 1 -4.56 8.51 -7.67
CA MET A 1 -4.69 7.22 -6.94
C MET A 1 -3.66 6.28 -7.52
N ILE A 2 -2.79 5.70 -6.69
CA ILE A 2 -1.79 4.72 -7.13
C ILE A 2 -2.29 3.35 -6.68
N LEU A 3 -2.36 2.37 -7.59
CA LEU A 3 -2.68 1.00 -7.26
C LEU A 3 -1.38 0.22 -7.17
N LEU A 4 -1.11 -0.43 -6.04
CA LEU A 4 0.02 -1.35 -5.93
C LEU A 4 -0.46 -2.72 -6.43
N ASN A 5 0.04 -3.15 -7.58
CA ASN A 5 -0.33 -4.45 -8.15
C ASN A 5 0.46 -5.54 -7.42
N LEU A 6 -0.11 -6.10 -6.36
CA LEU A 6 0.45 -7.26 -5.66
C LEU A 6 0.13 -8.52 -6.47
N THR A 7 1.07 -8.99 -7.30
CA THR A 7 0.91 -10.23 -8.07
C THR A 7 1.19 -11.43 -7.20
N LEU A 8 0.14 -12.03 -6.64
CA LEU A 8 0.23 -13.28 -5.89
C LEU A 8 -0.04 -14.42 -6.86
N THR A 9 0.88 -15.38 -6.93
CA THR A 9 0.73 -16.56 -7.80
C THR A 9 0.59 -17.79 -6.90
N PRO A 10 -0.53 -18.54 -7.00
CA PRO A 10 -1.63 -18.38 -7.96
C PRO A 10 -2.59 -17.23 -7.61
N ALA A 11 -3.09 -16.52 -8.64
CA ALA A 11 -3.86 -15.27 -8.56
C ALA A 11 -5.31 -15.40 -8.04
N ASN A 12 -5.60 -16.52 -7.35
CA ASN A 12 -6.96 -16.95 -7.01
C ASN A 12 -7.24 -16.79 -5.53
N THR A 13 -7.06 -15.61 -4.97
CA THR A 13 -7.20 -15.48 -3.53
C THR A 13 -8.02 -14.24 -3.21
N SER A 14 -9.30 -14.36 -3.55
CA SER A 14 -10.44 -13.58 -3.05
C SER A 14 -10.58 -13.57 -1.52
N ASN A 15 -9.62 -14.18 -0.80
CA ASN A 15 -9.62 -14.43 0.64
C ASN A 15 -8.19 -14.36 1.23
N GLN A 16 -7.31 -13.49 0.71
CA GLN A 16 -6.04 -13.24 1.40
C GLN A 16 -6.36 -12.31 2.55
N ASN A 17 -6.32 -12.86 3.76
CA ASN A 17 -6.27 -12.10 5.00
C ASN A 17 -4.91 -11.36 5.09
N ALA A 18 -4.62 -10.56 4.08
CA ALA A 18 -3.42 -9.78 3.98
C ALA A 18 -3.48 -8.69 5.03
N MET A 19 -2.64 -8.79 6.05
CA MET A 19 -2.51 -7.75 7.05
C MET A 19 -1.67 -6.62 6.44
N TRP A 20 -2.35 -5.53 6.12
CA TRP A 20 -1.72 -4.32 5.61
C TRP A 20 -1.46 -3.35 6.74
N LYS A 21 -0.26 -2.79 6.76
CA LYS A 21 0.14 -1.75 7.72
C LYS A 21 0.85 -0.62 6.99
N SER A 22 0.45 0.61 7.29
CA SER A 22 1.20 1.80 6.90
C SER A 22 2.11 2.24 8.04
N SER A 23 3.32 2.69 7.71
CA SER A 23 4.21 3.32 8.68
C SER A 23 3.72 4.70 9.12
N ASP A 24 2.91 5.38 8.32
CA ASP A 24 2.39 6.72 8.59
C ASP A 24 1.01 6.91 7.94
N THR A 25 -0.04 6.76 8.73
CA THR A 25 -1.44 6.89 8.31
C THR A 25 -1.91 8.33 8.10
N ALA A 26 -1.12 9.32 8.55
CA ALA A 26 -1.35 10.73 8.24
C ALA A 26 -0.90 11.05 6.80
N LYS A 27 0.13 10.36 6.29
CA LYS A 27 0.63 10.51 4.91
C LYS A 27 0.01 9.53 3.92
N ALA A 28 -0.15 8.26 4.27
CA ALA A 28 -0.85 7.29 3.44
C ALA A 28 -1.54 6.18 4.25
N THR A 29 -2.76 5.84 3.87
CA THR A 29 -3.52 4.73 4.46
C THR A 29 -3.64 3.59 3.48
N VAL A 30 -3.68 2.36 3.96
CA VAL A 30 -3.91 1.16 3.15
C VAL A 30 -5.11 0.41 3.72
N ASN A 31 -6.02 -0.04 2.86
CA ASN A 31 -7.19 -0.82 3.29
C ASN A 31 -6.91 -2.34 3.21
N SER A 32 -7.88 -3.15 3.63
CA SER A 32 -7.79 -4.62 3.63
C SER A 32 -7.63 -5.23 2.23
N THR A 33 -7.98 -4.50 1.17
CA THR A 33 -7.82 -4.94 -0.22
C THR A 33 -6.49 -4.50 -0.83
N GLY A 34 -5.59 -3.87 -0.06
CA GLY A 34 -4.30 -3.36 -0.53
C GLY A 34 -4.38 -2.04 -1.30
N GLN A 35 -5.53 -1.36 -1.27
CA GLN A 35 -5.67 -0.04 -1.86
C GLN A 35 -5.01 1.00 -0.97
N VAL A 36 -4.00 1.70 -1.52
CA VAL A 36 -3.27 2.75 -0.83
C VAL A 36 -3.84 4.12 -1.21
N THR A 37 -4.30 4.88 -0.21
CA THR A 37 -4.74 6.27 -0.33
C THR A 37 -3.64 7.19 0.18
N LEU A 38 -3.17 8.09 -0.68
CA LEU A 38 -2.17 9.09 -0.34
C LEU A 38 -2.87 10.37 0.13
N LYS A 39 -2.43 10.91 1.26
CA LYS A 39 -2.99 12.10 1.91
C LYS A 39 -2.04 13.30 1.85
N ALA A 40 -0.75 13.07 2.09
CA ALA A 40 0.26 14.12 2.16
C ALA A 40 1.61 13.64 1.64
N ALA A 41 2.45 14.59 1.21
CA ALA A 41 3.79 14.27 0.73
C ALA A 41 4.71 13.74 1.82
N GLY A 42 5.67 12.92 1.39
CA GLY A 42 6.65 12.27 2.23
C GLY A 42 6.80 10.79 1.90
N LYS A 43 7.70 10.15 2.63
CA LYS A 43 8.04 8.74 2.45
C LYS A 43 7.25 7.89 3.43
N VAL A 44 6.50 6.91 2.92
CA VAL A 44 5.71 5.97 3.72
C VAL A 44 6.09 4.55 3.32
N THR A 45 6.23 3.66 4.29
CA THR A 45 6.45 2.24 4.02
C THR A 45 5.15 1.49 4.27
N ILE A 46 4.66 0.80 3.24
CA ILE A 46 3.52 -0.11 3.35
C ILE A 46 4.06 -1.52 3.52
N THR A 47 3.58 -2.22 4.53
CA THR A 47 3.93 -3.61 4.82
C THR A 47 2.69 -4.46 4.60
N ALA A 48 2.81 -5.51 3.78
CA ALA A 48 1.77 -6.51 3.59
C ALA A 48 2.26 -7.84 4.16
N THR A 49 1.43 -8.51 4.96
CA THR A 49 1.73 -9.86 5.46
C THR A 49 0.62 -10.81 5.05
N VAL A 50 0.97 -11.88 4.33
CA VAL A 50 0.04 -12.91 3.86
C VAL A 50 0.60 -14.26 4.26
N ASP A 51 -0.15 -15.06 5.02
CA ASP A 51 0.24 -16.41 5.46
C ASP A 51 1.66 -16.49 6.06
N GLY A 52 2.03 -15.47 6.84
CA GLY A 52 3.36 -15.37 7.49
C GLY A 52 4.47 -14.83 6.59
N VAL A 53 4.21 -14.59 5.31
CA VAL A 53 5.14 -13.94 4.37
C VAL A 53 4.93 -12.43 4.44
N THR A 54 5.96 -11.70 4.87
CA THR A 54 5.94 -10.24 4.94
C THR A 54 6.70 -9.62 3.77
N VAL A 55 6.04 -8.70 3.07
CA VAL A 55 6.64 -7.85 2.04
C VAL A 55 6.53 -6.39 2.44
N ASN A 56 7.56 -5.61 2.14
CA ASN A 56 7.59 -4.17 2.36
C ASN A 56 7.68 -3.44 1.02
N SER A 57 7.01 -2.31 0.93
CA SER A 57 7.01 -1.43 -0.23
C SER A 57 7.15 0.00 0.23
N VAL A 58 8.22 0.64 -0.19
CA VAL A 58 8.47 2.05 0.10
C VAL A 58 7.78 2.89 -0.95
N ILE A 59 6.84 3.72 -0.50
CA ILE A 59 6.10 4.66 -1.32
C ILE A 59 6.64 6.06 -1.02
N THR A 60 7.22 6.69 -2.03
CA THR A 60 7.57 8.10 -1.98
C THR A 60 6.43 8.90 -2.57
N ILE A 61 5.74 9.65 -1.72
CA ILE A 61 4.65 10.55 -2.10
C ILE A 61 5.31 11.88 -2.39
N ASN A 62 5.58 12.13 -3.67
CA ASN A 62 5.91 13.48 -4.10
C ASN A 62 4.64 14.32 -3.97
N GLU A 63 4.78 15.61 -3.66
CA GLU A 63 3.63 16.52 -3.71
C GLU A 63 2.90 16.33 -5.04
N LYS A 64 1.56 16.39 -5.00
CA LYS A 64 0.77 16.42 -6.21
C LYS A 64 1.41 17.48 -7.10
N ALA A 65 1.75 17.13 -8.35
CA ALA A 65 2.04 18.13 -9.35
C ALA A 65 0.80 19.01 -9.44
N ASN A 66 0.85 20.16 -8.76
CA ASN A 66 -0.07 21.26 -9.00
C ASN A 66 0.34 21.80 -10.37
N ASN A 67 -0.13 21.16 -11.45
CA ASN A 67 -0.20 21.85 -12.72
C ASN A 67 -1.22 22.97 -12.52
N GLY A 68 -0.67 24.15 -12.21
CA GLY A 68 -1.40 25.42 -12.25
C GLY A 68 -1.85 25.74 -13.66
#